data_AF-A0A1L5NH46-F1
#
_entry.id   AF-A0A1L5NH46-F1
#
_cell.length_a   1.000
_cell.length_b   1.000
_cell.length_c   1.000
_cell.angle_alpha   90.00
_cell.angle_beta   90.00
_cell.angle_gamma   90.00
#
_symmetry.space_group_name_H-M   'P 1'
#
loop_
_entity.id
_entity.type
_entity.pdbx_description
1 polymer ?
#
loop_
_entity_poly.entity_id
_entity_poly.type
_entity_poly.pdbx_seq_one_letter_code
_entity_poly.pdbx_strand_id
1 'polypeptide(L)'
;MELTSMAITPAKASKIVDSSPTSHGATASSLPSSANDNSIEARVRAICAEYDVEIIPRNVFPQPGQTRAVVTMCQILAKHGEGHYRLVMTTLSETRDNNSLIDMHTLWAVSDLVRACPEWVEHRTSEWLDWWDRIPLGPIMATINQLRGFSHQRHALAGAIYYRLCAFAQERMASQDTAGSLKAKMPELRKAHKSKEQAIELGRQLLSVKATLPWGEWLPWVQERSGLSYGTVKRYMRLAEAAGE
;
A
#
# COMPACT_ATOMS: atom_id res chain seq x y z
N MET A 1 3.93 27.12 -19.97
CA MET A 1 4.46 26.06 -19.10
C MET A 1 3.82 26.27 -17.74
N GLU A 2 2.59 25.77 -17.55
CA GLU A 2 1.93 25.79 -16.26
C GLU A 2 2.08 24.41 -15.62
N LEU A 3 2.76 24.37 -14.48
CA LEU A 3 2.85 23.19 -13.62
C LEU A 3 1.58 23.14 -12.78
N THR A 4 0.65 22.26 -13.16
CA THR A 4 -0.55 21.98 -12.38
C THR A 4 -0.17 21.26 -11.09
N SER A 5 -0.23 22.00 -9.99
CA SER A 5 -0.07 21.53 -8.61
C SER A 5 -1.13 20.47 -8.28
N MET A 6 -0.72 19.21 -8.10
CA MET A 6 -1.57 18.17 -7.52
C MET A 6 -1.57 18.33 -5.99
N ALA A 7 -2.69 18.80 -5.48
CA ALA A 7 -2.95 18.97 -4.06
C ALA A 7 -2.98 17.61 -3.35
N ILE A 8 -2.03 17.41 -2.43
CA ILE A 8 -2.12 16.39 -1.37
C ILE A 8 -3.25 16.83 -0.46
N THR A 9 -4.32 16.03 -0.37
CA THR A 9 -5.42 16.29 0.57
C THR A 9 -4.98 15.84 1.97
N PRO A 10 -4.81 16.72 2.96
CA PRO A 10 -4.48 16.30 4.32
C PRO A 10 -5.70 15.67 4.99
N ALA A 11 -5.47 14.52 5.63
CA ALA A 11 -6.44 13.89 6.53
C ALA A 11 -6.85 14.86 7.64
N LYS A 12 -8.16 14.92 7.89
CA LYS A 12 -8.83 15.88 8.78
C LYS A 12 -8.36 15.66 10.23
N ALA A 13 -7.53 16.56 10.76
CA ALA A 13 -7.20 16.62 12.17
C ALA A 13 -8.44 17.06 12.98
N SER A 14 -8.97 16.16 13.80
CA SER A 14 -10.06 16.48 14.72
C SER A 14 -9.51 17.30 15.89
N LYS A 15 -10.14 18.46 16.14
CA LYS A 15 -9.80 19.39 17.23
C LYS A 15 -10.07 18.72 18.58
N ILE A 16 -9.04 18.58 19.41
CA ILE A 16 -9.19 18.33 20.84
C ILE A 16 -9.36 19.69 21.50
N VAL A 17 -10.57 19.93 22.03
CA VAL A 17 -10.89 21.06 22.89
C VAL A 17 -10.29 20.81 24.26
N ASP A 18 -9.57 21.82 24.74
CA ASP A 18 -9.02 21.93 26.08
C ASP A 18 -10.11 22.47 27.02
N SER A 19 -10.45 21.70 28.06
CA SER A 19 -11.27 22.17 29.18
C SER A 19 -10.99 21.32 30.42
N SER A 20 -10.08 21.82 31.25
CA SER A 20 -10.03 21.47 32.68
C SER A 20 -11.27 22.00 33.39
N PRO A 21 -11.77 21.29 34.42
CA PRO A 21 -11.77 21.91 35.73
C PRO A 21 -11.36 20.97 36.86
N THR A 22 -10.73 21.58 37.86
CA THR A 22 -10.41 21.08 39.20
C THR A 22 -11.67 20.83 40.04
N SER A 23 -11.72 19.72 40.79
CA SER A 23 -11.93 19.71 42.26
C SER A 23 -12.15 18.29 42.81
N HIS A 24 -11.88 18.18 44.11
CA HIS A 24 -11.64 17.00 44.93
C HIS A 24 -12.82 16.03 45.13
N GLY A 25 -12.48 14.76 45.38
CA GLY A 25 -13.38 13.76 45.97
C GLY A 25 -12.67 12.43 46.16
N ALA A 26 -12.26 12.14 47.40
CA ALA A 26 -11.59 10.92 47.81
C ALA A 26 -12.47 9.66 47.62
N THR A 27 -11.86 8.55 47.20
CA THR A 27 -12.15 7.20 47.70
C THR A 27 -10.94 6.30 47.41
N ALA A 28 -10.19 5.99 48.46
CA ALA A 28 -9.25 4.88 48.45
C ALA A 28 -10.04 3.58 48.55
N SER A 29 -9.94 2.71 47.53
CA SER A 29 -10.06 1.25 47.63
C SER A 29 -10.24 0.64 46.23
N SER A 30 -9.22 -0.08 45.74
CA SER A 30 -9.35 -1.50 45.35
C SER A 30 -8.10 -1.98 44.60
N LEU A 31 -7.23 -2.72 45.30
CA LEU A 31 -6.41 -3.76 44.67
C LEU A 31 -7.39 -4.82 44.09
N PRO A 32 -7.26 -5.15 42.80
CA PRO A 32 -6.44 -6.30 42.43
C PRO A 32 -5.71 -6.09 41.09
N SER A 33 -4.53 -5.45 41.07
CA SER A 33 -3.77 -5.26 39.82
C SER A 33 -2.93 -6.49 39.43
N SER A 34 -2.40 -7.23 40.41
CA SER A 34 -1.40 -8.28 40.14
C SER A 34 -1.93 -9.50 39.36
N ALA A 35 -3.20 -9.86 39.53
CA ALA A 35 -3.78 -11.01 38.82
C ALA A 35 -4.05 -10.69 37.33
N ASN A 36 -4.50 -9.47 37.04
CA ASN A 36 -4.73 -9.02 35.66
C ASN A 36 -3.39 -8.80 34.94
N ASP A 37 -2.40 -8.23 35.64
CA ASP A 37 -1.06 -8.01 35.10
C ASP A 37 -0.36 -9.35 34.77
N ASN A 38 -0.48 -10.36 35.64
CA ASN A 38 0.04 -11.71 35.38
C ASN A 38 -0.67 -12.41 34.19
N SER A 39 -1.97 -12.16 34.01
CA SER A 39 -2.74 -12.70 32.86
C SER A 39 -2.33 -12.06 31.53
N ILE A 40 -2.10 -10.74 31.53
CA ILE A 40 -1.65 -9.99 30.34
C ILE A 40 -0.24 -10.43 29.94
N GLU A 41 0.69 -10.56 30.89
CA GLU A 41 2.05 -11.01 30.59
C GLU A 41 2.06 -12.45 30.05
N ALA A 42 1.26 -13.35 30.63
CA ALA A 42 1.12 -14.72 30.13
C ALA A 42 0.61 -14.74 28.67
N ARG A 43 -0.36 -13.86 28.35
CA ARG A 43 -0.88 -13.70 26.98
C ARG A 43 0.19 -13.16 26.02
N VAL A 44 0.95 -12.13 26.43
CA VAL A 44 2.08 -11.61 25.64
C VAL A 44 3.07 -12.72 25.33
N ARG A 45 3.48 -13.50 26.34
CA ARG A 45 4.44 -14.60 26.16
C ARG A 45 3.91 -15.68 25.21
N ALA A 46 2.63 -16.04 25.34
CA ALA A 46 1.99 -17.00 24.44
C ALA A 46 2.02 -16.50 22.99
N ILE A 47 1.63 -15.25 22.75
CA ILE A 47 1.63 -14.65 21.40
C ILE A 47 3.06 -14.55 20.85
N CYS A 48 4.04 -14.11 21.65
CA CYS A 48 5.43 -14.06 21.21
C CYS A 48 5.97 -15.43 20.80
N ALA A 49 5.59 -16.50 21.52
CA ALA A 49 5.98 -17.86 21.17
C ALA A 49 5.38 -18.32 19.83
N GLU A 50 4.18 -17.87 19.45
CA GLU A 50 3.60 -18.16 18.13
C GLU A 50 4.42 -17.57 16.97
N TYR A 51 5.18 -16.51 17.22
CA TYR A 51 6.01 -15.80 16.24
C TYR A 51 7.52 -16.09 16.40
N ASP A 52 7.88 -17.14 17.15
CA ASP A 52 9.28 -17.49 17.46
C ASP A 52 10.09 -16.34 18.10
N VAL A 53 9.42 -15.47 18.87
CA VAL A 53 10.05 -14.36 19.60
C VAL A 53 10.31 -14.74 21.05
N GLU A 54 11.59 -14.85 21.42
CA GLU A 54 12.00 -15.15 22.79
C GLU A 54 12.09 -13.87 23.65
N ILE A 55 11.39 -13.88 24.79
CA ILE A 55 11.49 -12.79 25.78
C ILE A 55 12.63 -13.09 26.75
N ILE A 56 13.71 -12.33 26.64
CA ILE A 56 14.93 -12.49 27.44
C ILE A 56 15.00 -11.48 28.62
N PRO A 57 15.82 -11.75 29.65
CA PRO A 57 15.98 -10.84 30.78
C PRO A 57 16.58 -9.49 30.40
N ARG A 58 16.25 -8.45 31.18
CA ARG A 58 16.69 -7.06 30.94
C ARG A 58 18.21 -6.90 30.79
N ASN A 59 18.99 -7.71 31.50
CA ASN A 59 20.45 -7.58 31.59
C ASN A 59 21.21 -8.26 30.44
N VAL A 60 20.51 -8.95 29.54
CA VAL A 60 21.11 -9.69 28.42
C VAL A 60 20.93 -8.89 27.13
N PHE A 61 21.94 -8.89 26.25
CA PHE A 61 21.81 -8.25 24.95
C PHE A 61 21.01 -9.16 23.99
N PRO A 62 19.89 -8.70 23.41
CA PRO A 62 19.05 -9.53 22.54
C PRO A 62 19.70 -9.76 21.18
N GLN A 63 19.57 -10.98 20.70
CA GLN A 63 19.87 -11.40 19.34
C GLN A 63 18.63 -11.26 18.45
N PRO A 64 18.75 -11.42 17.11
CA PRO A 64 17.58 -11.56 16.25
C PRO A 64 16.62 -12.64 16.76
N GLY A 65 15.31 -12.38 16.69
CA GLY A 65 14.29 -13.24 17.30
C GLY A 65 14.14 -13.10 18.82
N GLN A 66 14.91 -12.22 19.47
CA GLN A 66 14.81 -11.99 20.92
C GLN A 66 14.39 -10.56 21.26
N THR A 67 13.75 -10.38 22.41
CA THR A 67 13.35 -9.07 22.92
C THR A 67 13.44 -8.98 24.45
N ARG A 68 13.64 -7.76 24.95
CA ARG A 68 13.53 -7.42 26.38
C ARG A 68 12.29 -6.58 26.69
N ALA A 69 11.52 -6.21 25.67
CA ALA A 69 10.51 -5.17 25.77
C ALA A 69 9.15 -5.69 26.28
N VAL A 70 9.15 -6.67 27.20
CA VAL A 70 7.93 -7.33 27.71
C VAL A 70 6.94 -6.33 28.30
N VAL A 71 7.42 -5.36 29.07
CA VAL A 71 6.57 -4.32 29.67
C VAL A 71 5.86 -3.50 28.60
N THR A 72 6.57 -3.16 27.52
CA THR A 72 6.00 -2.43 26.39
C THR A 72 4.95 -3.26 25.65
N MET A 73 5.22 -4.54 25.44
CA MET A 73 4.26 -5.46 24.83
C MET A 73 2.98 -5.60 25.66
N CYS A 74 3.12 -5.75 26.99
CA CYS A 74 1.97 -5.75 27.90
C CYS A 74 1.17 -4.45 27.82
N GLN A 75 1.85 -3.30 27.75
CA GLN A 75 1.19 -1.99 27.60
C GLN A 75 0.42 -1.88 26.27
N ILE A 76 0.99 -2.33 25.15
CA ILE A 76 0.32 -2.29 23.85
C ILE A 76 -0.90 -3.21 23.87
N LEU A 77 -0.74 -4.45 24.36
CA LEU A 77 -1.83 -5.42 24.47
C LEU A 77 -2.96 -4.88 25.35
N ALA A 78 -2.65 -4.34 26.53
CA ALA A 78 -3.64 -3.79 27.45
C ALA A 78 -4.38 -2.57 26.85
N LYS A 79 -3.67 -1.75 26.07
CA LYS A 79 -4.23 -0.50 25.52
C LYS A 79 -5.05 -0.69 24.25
N HIS A 80 -4.69 -1.66 23.41
CA HIS A 80 -5.26 -1.80 22.07
C HIS A 80 -5.90 -3.17 21.81
N GLY A 81 -5.79 -4.10 22.75
CA GLY A 81 -6.37 -5.43 22.64
C GLY A 81 -5.52 -6.39 21.80
N GLU A 82 -5.92 -7.67 21.83
CA GLU A 82 -5.17 -8.76 21.24
C GLU A 82 -5.06 -8.67 19.72
N GLY A 83 -6.14 -8.32 19.01
CA GLY A 83 -6.12 -8.22 17.55
C GLY A 83 -5.09 -7.19 17.04
N HIS A 84 -5.06 -6.01 17.67
CA HIS A 84 -4.06 -4.98 17.35
C HIS A 84 -2.64 -5.46 17.65
N TYR A 85 -2.44 -6.05 18.82
CA TYR A 85 -1.12 -6.55 19.20
C TYR A 85 -0.61 -7.63 18.25
N ARG A 86 -1.49 -8.53 17.80
CA ARG A 86 -1.15 -9.54 16.79
C ARG A 86 -0.72 -8.91 15.47
N LEU A 87 -1.40 -7.89 14.97
CA LEU A 87 -0.99 -7.16 13.76
C LEU A 87 0.39 -6.51 13.89
N VAL A 88 0.70 -5.96 15.07
CA VAL A 88 2.04 -5.41 15.37
C VAL A 88 3.09 -6.52 15.33
N MET A 89 2.80 -7.67 15.95
CA MET A 89 3.72 -8.81 15.93
C MET A 89 3.91 -9.35 14.52
N THR A 90 2.84 -9.58 13.74
CA THR A 90 2.91 -10.00 12.34
C THR A 90 3.79 -9.06 11.52
N THR A 91 3.63 -7.75 11.68
CA THR A 91 4.42 -6.75 10.94
C THR A 91 5.91 -6.86 11.29
N LEU A 92 6.27 -7.19 12.52
CA LEU A 92 7.67 -7.27 12.95
C LEU A 92 8.31 -8.64 12.70
N SER A 93 7.55 -9.73 12.84
CA SER A 93 8.07 -11.10 12.74
C SER A 93 8.15 -11.61 11.31
N GLU A 94 7.20 -11.23 10.45
CA GLU A 94 7.16 -11.72 9.06
C GLU A 94 8.17 -11.00 8.16
N THR A 95 8.78 -9.90 8.64
CA THR A 95 9.67 -9.10 7.79
C THR A 95 11.08 -9.70 7.76
N ARG A 96 11.33 -10.51 6.72
CA ARG A 96 12.42 -11.49 6.60
C ARG A 96 13.83 -10.89 6.63
N ASP A 97 13.97 -9.61 6.30
CA ASP A 97 15.26 -8.91 6.26
C ASP A 97 15.43 -7.85 7.36
N ASN A 98 14.39 -7.60 8.16
CA ASN A 98 14.46 -6.71 9.32
C ASN A 98 14.82 -7.48 10.58
N ASN A 99 16.02 -8.08 10.57
CA ASN A 99 16.75 -8.58 11.74
C ASN A 99 17.05 -7.48 12.80
N SER A 100 16.36 -6.34 12.74
CA SER A 100 16.42 -5.31 13.76
C SER A 100 15.74 -5.80 15.03
N LEU A 101 16.51 -5.71 16.09
CA LEU A 101 16.17 -5.93 17.48
C LEU A 101 14.78 -5.36 17.82
N ILE A 102 13.82 -6.23 18.18
CA ILE A 102 12.48 -5.81 18.64
C ILE A 102 12.66 -5.08 19.97
N ASP A 103 12.62 -3.75 19.91
CA ASP A 103 12.77 -2.87 21.06
C ASP A 103 11.51 -2.06 21.34
N MET A 104 11.53 -1.35 22.47
CA MET A 104 10.40 -0.52 22.92
C MET A 104 10.00 0.54 21.89
N HIS A 105 10.97 1.18 21.22
CA HIS A 105 10.69 2.28 20.30
C HIS A 105 10.07 1.79 19.01
N THR A 106 10.57 0.66 18.49
CA THR A 106 10.09 -0.01 17.30
C THR A 106 8.68 -0.55 17.50
N LEU A 107 8.43 -1.24 18.62
CA LEU A 107 7.08 -1.73 18.99
C LEU A 107 6.05 -0.61 19.02
N TRP A 108 6.37 0.51 19.66
CA TRP A 108 5.46 1.65 19.71
C TRP A 108 5.29 2.34 18.35
N ALA A 109 6.36 2.48 17.57
CA ALA A 109 6.28 3.08 16.24
C ALA A 109 5.39 2.25 15.31
N VAL A 110 5.57 0.93 15.27
CA VAL A 110 4.71 0.02 14.49
C VAL A 110 3.27 0.09 14.98
N SER A 111 3.07 0.05 16.30
CA SER A 111 1.74 0.20 16.89
C SER A 111 1.04 1.50 16.49
N ASP A 112 1.78 2.61 16.34
CA ASP A 112 1.21 3.87 15.86
C ASP A 112 0.82 3.79 14.38
N LEU A 113 1.68 3.21 13.56
CA LEU A 113 1.46 3.11 12.11
C LEU A 113 0.33 2.15 11.76
N VAL A 114 0.20 1.02 12.45
CA VAL A 114 -0.93 0.11 12.29
C VAL A 114 -2.26 0.85 12.55
N ARG A 115 -2.30 1.75 13.54
CA ARG A 115 -3.49 2.55 13.84
C ARG A 115 -3.70 3.72 12.88
N ALA A 116 -2.62 4.30 12.38
CA ALA A 116 -2.69 5.43 11.45
C ALA A 116 -3.05 5.00 10.03
N CYS A 117 -2.79 3.74 9.67
CA CYS A 117 -2.93 3.21 8.31
C CYS A 117 -3.86 1.98 8.25
N PRO A 118 -5.09 2.01 8.81
CA PRO A 118 -5.96 0.83 8.85
C PRO A 118 -6.29 0.30 7.46
N GLU A 119 -6.51 1.20 6.49
CA GLU A 119 -6.74 0.84 5.08
C GLU A 119 -5.61 -0.01 4.48
N TRP A 120 -4.35 0.29 4.80
CA TRP A 120 -3.23 -0.49 4.28
C TRP A 120 -3.11 -1.84 4.98
N VAL A 121 -3.32 -1.87 6.30
CA VAL A 121 -3.19 -3.08 7.10
C VAL A 121 -4.32 -4.07 6.80
N GLU A 122 -5.56 -3.60 6.65
CA GLU A 122 -6.74 -4.45 6.49
C GLU A 122 -7.02 -4.84 5.03
N HIS A 123 -6.80 -3.94 4.07
CA HIS A 123 -7.17 -4.16 2.67
C HIS A 123 -5.98 -4.38 1.74
N ARG A 124 -4.76 -4.11 2.21
CA ARG A 124 -3.52 -4.25 1.43
C ARG A 124 -2.43 -4.96 2.23
N THR A 125 -2.80 -5.94 3.07
CA THR A 125 -1.90 -6.62 4.02
C THR A 125 -0.65 -7.19 3.35
N SER A 126 -0.77 -7.83 2.19
CA SER A 126 0.40 -8.35 1.46
C SER A 126 1.34 -7.22 1.03
N GLU A 127 0.80 -6.12 0.51
CA GLU A 127 1.60 -4.95 0.11
C GLU A 127 2.25 -4.28 1.32
N TRP A 128 1.53 -4.20 2.44
CA TRP A 128 2.07 -3.71 3.70
C TRP A 128 3.30 -4.51 4.12
N LEU A 129 3.21 -5.83 4.16
CA LEU A 129 4.36 -6.68 4.53
C LEU A 129 5.51 -6.54 3.52
N ASP A 130 5.23 -6.54 2.22
CA ASP A 130 6.24 -6.31 1.17
C ASP A 130 6.96 -4.95 1.33
N TRP A 131 6.23 -3.91 1.72
CA TRP A 131 6.82 -2.60 1.98
C TRP A 131 7.72 -2.62 3.19
N TRP A 132 7.30 -3.26 4.27
CA TRP A 132 8.10 -3.37 5.49
C TRP A 132 9.38 -4.18 5.28
N ASP A 133 9.35 -5.22 4.45
CA ASP A 133 10.56 -5.97 4.02
C ASP A 133 11.58 -5.06 3.32
N ARG A 134 11.12 -4.07 2.57
CA ARG A 134 11.99 -3.11 1.87
C ARG A 134 12.53 -2.01 2.77
N ILE A 135 12.01 -1.85 3.99
CA ILE A 135 12.45 -0.78 4.90
C ILE A 135 13.77 -1.19 5.53
N PRO A 136 14.86 -0.40 5.40
CA PRO A 136 16.10 -0.64 6.11
C PRO A 136 15.96 -0.19 7.57
N LEU A 137 15.25 -0.97 8.40
CA LEU A 137 14.85 -0.56 9.75
C LEU A 137 16.06 -0.40 10.67
N GLY A 138 17.00 -1.33 10.65
CA GLY A 138 18.24 -1.25 11.43
C GLY A 138 19.02 0.06 11.20
N PRO A 139 19.35 0.42 9.95
CA PRO A 139 19.94 1.71 9.64
C PRO A 139 19.11 2.92 10.09
N ILE A 140 17.78 2.90 9.88
CA ILE A 140 16.90 3.98 10.34
C ILE A 140 16.98 4.12 11.86
N MET A 141 16.89 3.02 12.62
CA MET A 141 17.02 3.03 14.07
C MET A 141 18.38 3.58 14.52
N ALA A 142 19.47 3.17 13.87
CA ALA A 142 20.81 3.67 14.17
C ALA A 142 20.93 5.18 13.93
N THR A 143 20.33 5.70 12.86
CA THR A 143 20.28 7.15 12.59
C THR A 143 19.41 7.89 13.60
N ILE A 144 18.21 7.40 13.90
CA ILE A 144 17.28 8.05 14.84
C ILE A 144 17.84 8.07 16.27
N ASN A 145 18.60 7.04 16.67
CA ASN A 145 19.29 7.01 17.96
C ASN A 145 20.27 8.18 18.16
N GLN A 146 20.80 8.78 17.09
CA GLN A 146 21.65 9.97 17.17
C GLN A 146 20.88 11.22 17.62
N LEU A 147 19.55 11.21 17.49
CA LEU A 147 18.66 12.31 17.94
C LEU A 147 18.22 12.14 19.40
N ARG A 148 18.76 11.15 20.13
CA ARG A 148 18.42 10.92 21.53
C ARG A 148 18.76 12.15 22.38
N GLY A 149 17.80 12.61 23.16
CA GLY A 149 17.90 13.84 23.97
C GLY A 149 17.38 15.10 23.28
N PHE A 150 17.21 15.08 21.95
CA PHE A 150 16.67 16.21 21.18
C PHE A 150 15.25 15.94 20.67
N SER A 151 14.97 14.70 20.27
CA SER A 151 13.66 14.30 19.74
C SER A 151 13.17 13.00 20.37
N HIS A 152 11.84 12.87 20.46
CA HIS A 152 11.19 11.69 21.00
C HIS A 152 11.33 10.52 20.01
N GLN A 153 12.13 9.53 20.39
CA GLN A 153 12.59 8.43 19.52
C GLN A 153 11.46 7.69 18.82
N ARG A 154 10.37 7.39 19.53
CA ARG A 154 9.16 6.76 18.97
C ARG A 154 8.58 7.55 17.79
N HIS A 155 8.44 8.86 17.95
CA HIS A 155 7.80 9.72 16.93
C HIS A 155 8.72 9.94 15.74
N ALA A 156 10.00 10.13 16.00
CA ALA A 156 11.00 10.25 14.95
C ALA A 156 11.10 8.97 14.10
N LEU A 157 11.10 7.80 14.76
CA LEU A 157 11.10 6.49 14.09
C LEU A 157 9.82 6.27 13.29
N ALA A 158 8.64 6.49 13.90
CA ALA A 158 7.36 6.36 13.22
C ALA A 158 7.27 7.26 11.98
N GLY A 159 7.70 8.53 12.10
CA GLY A 159 7.70 9.47 10.97
C GLY A 159 8.64 9.03 9.83
N ALA A 160 9.85 8.58 10.16
CA ALA A 160 10.81 8.10 9.17
C ALA A 160 10.30 6.86 8.41
N ILE A 161 9.72 5.90 9.13
CA ILE A 161 9.11 4.70 8.54
C ILE A 161 7.90 5.09 7.68
N TYR A 162 7.01 5.93 8.20
CA TYR A 162 5.82 6.37 7.46
C TYR A 162 6.18 7.05 6.13
N TYR A 163 7.21 7.90 6.13
CA TYR A 163 7.68 8.55 4.92
C TYR A 163 8.13 7.53 3.85
N ARG A 164 8.80 6.45 4.25
CA ARG A 164 9.17 5.35 3.35
C ARG A 164 7.96 4.58 2.83
N LEU A 165 7.02 4.24 3.72
CA LEU A 165 5.78 3.56 3.36
C LEU A 165 4.98 4.35 2.32
N CYS A 166 4.88 5.68 2.51
CA CYS A 166 4.24 6.57 1.53
C CYS A 166 4.92 6.50 0.16
N ALA A 167 6.26 6.52 0.13
CA ALA A 167 7.00 6.42 -1.13
C ALA A 167 6.71 5.10 -1.85
N PHE A 168 6.74 3.96 -1.15
CA PHE A 168 6.45 2.65 -1.76
C PHE A 168 5.01 2.51 -2.23
N ALA A 169 4.06 3.04 -1.45
CA ALA A 169 2.65 3.07 -1.85
C ALA A 169 2.44 3.88 -3.15
N GLN A 170 3.19 4.97 -3.32
CA GLN A 170 3.13 5.85 -4.50
C GLN A 170 3.89 5.30 -5.71
N GLU A 171 5.03 4.62 -5.53
CA GLU A 171 5.76 3.93 -6.62
C GLU A 171 4.84 2.99 -7.41
N ARG A 172 3.97 2.27 -6.69
CA ARG A 172 2.97 1.41 -7.32
C ARG A 172 1.87 2.21 -8.01
N MET A 173 1.39 3.32 -7.44
CA MET A 173 0.45 4.22 -8.13
C MET A 173 1.04 4.71 -9.45
N ALA A 174 2.32 5.10 -9.48
CA ALA A 174 3.00 5.49 -10.72
C ALA A 174 3.13 4.32 -11.73
N SER A 175 3.37 3.08 -11.26
CA SER A 175 3.37 1.88 -12.11
C SER A 175 1.97 1.43 -12.57
N GLN A 176 0.94 1.77 -11.80
CA GLN A 176 -0.47 1.57 -12.13
C GLN A 176 -1.11 2.78 -12.82
N ASP A 177 -0.38 3.87 -12.98
CA ASP A 177 -0.77 5.06 -13.76
C ASP A 177 0.14 5.22 -14.98
N THR A 178 0.91 4.18 -15.34
CA THR A 178 1.51 4.12 -16.67
C THR A 178 0.38 4.10 -17.70
N ALA A 179 0.60 4.69 -18.89
CA ALA A 179 -0.42 4.92 -19.91
C ALA A 179 -1.33 3.72 -20.26
N GLY A 180 -0.90 2.48 -19.97
CA GLY A 180 -1.70 1.26 -20.10
C GLY A 180 -2.83 1.11 -19.08
N SER A 181 -2.68 1.57 -17.84
CA SER A 181 -3.69 1.41 -16.78
C SER A 181 -4.66 2.61 -16.70
N LEU A 182 -4.22 3.82 -17.06
CA LEU A 182 -5.15 4.92 -17.42
C LEU A 182 -6.02 4.53 -18.62
N LYS A 183 -5.46 3.82 -19.61
CA LYS A 183 -6.23 3.20 -20.72
C LYS A 183 -7.18 2.09 -20.27
N ALA A 184 -6.87 1.36 -19.21
CA ALA A 184 -7.72 0.30 -18.67
C ALA A 184 -8.87 0.84 -17.81
N LYS A 185 -8.64 1.95 -17.10
CA LYS A 185 -9.61 2.61 -16.20
C LYS A 185 -10.54 3.62 -16.90
N MET A 186 -10.29 3.97 -18.16
CA MET A 186 -11.20 4.78 -19.00
C MET A 186 -11.78 3.96 -20.16
N PRO A 187 -12.90 3.24 -19.97
CA PRO A 187 -13.62 2.58 -21.06
C PRO A 187 -14.04 3.59 -22.15
N GLU A 188 -14.38 4.81 -21.72
CA GLU A 188 -14.86 5.93 -22.54
C GLU A 188 -13.83 6.48 -23.53
N LEU A 189 -12.52 6.29 -23.26
CA LEU A 189 -11.43 6.69 -24.17
C LEU A 189 -10.95 5.56 -25.09
N ARG A 190 -11.65 4.41 -25.14
CA ARG A 190 -11.65 3.60 -26.36
C ARG A 190 -12.26 4.45 -27.47
N LYS A 191 -11.44 5.32 -28.09
CA LYS A 191 -11.76 5.98 -29.37
C LYS A 191 -12.42 4.91 -30.22
N ALA A 192 -13.71 5.10 -30.47
CA ALA A 192 -14.63 4.12 -31.03
C ALA A 192 -13.90 3.26 -32.07
N HIS A 193 -13.42 2.09 -31.66
CA HIS A 193 -13.08 1.09 -32.62
C HIS A 193 -14.42 0.78 -33.26
N LYS A 194 -14.57 1.09 -34.55
CA LYS A 194 -15.72 0.65 -35.32
C LYS A 194 -15.99 -0.81 -34.93
N SER A 195 -17.24 -1.12 -34.58
CA SER A 195 -17.63 -2.48 -34.18
C SER A 195 -16.99 -3.47 -35.17
N LYS A 196 -16.60 -4.66 -34.71
CA LYS A 196 -16.10 -5.73 -35.59
C LYS A 196 -17.06 -5.92 -36.78
N GLU A 197 -18.36 -5.77 -36.56
CA GLU A 197 -19.39 -5.81 -37.61
C GLU A 197 -19.29 -4.64 -38.60
N GLN A 198 -19.09 -3.41 -38.11
CA GLN A 198 -18.89 -2.23 -38.97
C GLN A 198 -17.59 -2.32 -39.78
N ALA A 199 -16.53 -2.93 -39.22
CA ALA A 199 -15.28 -3.18 -39.93
C ALA A 199 -15.46 -4.24 -41.03
N ILE A 200 -16.24 -5.29 -40.78
CA ILE A 200 -16.61 -6.31 -41.78
C ILE A 200 -17.46 -5.69 -42.89
N GLU A 201 -18.45 -4.88 -42.55
CA GLU A 201 -19.34 -4.22 -43.51
C GLU A 201 -18.57 -3.26 -44.43
N LEU A 202 -17.70 -2.43 -43.86
CA LEU A 202 -16.80 -1.58 -44.66
C LEU A 202 -15.83 -2.41 -45.51
N GLY A 203 -15.35 -3.55 -45.00
CA GLY A 203 -14.53 -4.49 -45.77
C GLY A 203 -15.25 -5.04 -47.00
N ARG A 204 -16.53 -5.39 -46.88
CA ARG A 204 -17.37 -5.84 -48.01
C ARG A 204 -17.56 -4.74 -49.05
N GLN A 205 -17.81 -3.51 -48.60
CA GLN A 205 -17.92 -2.34 -49.49
C GLN A 205 -16.59 -2.03 -50.21
N LEU A 206 -15.46 -2.19 -49.52
CA LEU A 206 -14.14 -2.02 -50.14
C LEU A 206 -13.85 -3.11 -51.17
N LEU A 207 -14.27 -4.36 -50.92
CA LEU A 207 -14.15 -5.47 -51.88
C LEU A 207 -15.03 -5.24 -53.12
N SER A 208 -16.26 -4.74 -52.96
CA SER A 208 -17.14 -4.45 -54.09
C SER A 208 -16.61 -3.32 -54.97
N VAL A 209 -16.08 -2.25 -54.36
CA VAL A 209 -15.43 -1.17 -55.12
C VAL A 209 -14.14 -1.64 -55.79
N LYS A 210 -13.35 -2.50 -55.13
CA LYS A 210 -12.15 -3.07 -55.74
C LYS A 210 -12.47 -3.91 -56.98
N ALA A 211 -13.61 -4.62 -56.97
CA ALA A 211 -14.04 -5.45 -58.10
C ALA A 211 -14.50 -4.63 -59.33
N THR A 212 -14.94 -3.38 -59.14
CA THR A 212 -15.41 -2.51 -60.23
C THR A 212 -14.31 -1.62 -60.81
N LEU A 213 -13.17 -1.49 -60.13
CA LEU A 213 -12.08 -0.62 -60.56
C LEU A 213 -11.14 -1.30 -61.58
N PRO A 214 -10.65 -0.55 -62.59
CA PRO A 214 -9.61 -1.04 -63.52
C PRO A 214 -8.31 -1.40 -62.80
N TRP A 215 -7.54 -2.29 -63.40
CA TRP A 215 -6.24 -2.70 -62.86
C TRP A 215 -5.29 -1.50 -62.73
N GLY A 216 -4.68 -1.32 -61.54
CA GLY A 216 -3.78 -0.21 -61.23
C GLY A 216 -4.43 0.98 -60.50
N GLU A 217 -5.74 1.16 -60.61
CA GLU A 217 -6.47 2.32 -60.04
C GLU A 217 -6.84 2.18 -58.57
N TRP A 218 -6.65 0.99 -57.99
CA TRP A 218 -7.03 0.70 -56.61
C TRP A 218 -6.26 1.54 -55.57
N LEU A 219 -4.93 1.60 -55.69
CA LEU A 219 -4.09 2.28 -54.71
C LEU A 219 -4.29 3.80 -54.73
N PRO A 220 -4.34 4.48 -55.90
CA PRO A 220 -4.73 5.88 -56.00
C PRO A 220 -6.12 6.14 -55.41
N TRP A 221 -7.11 5.31 -55.74
CA TRP A 221 -8.47 5.45 -55.23
C TRP A 221 -8.53 5.36 -53.69
N VAL A 222 -7.78 4.43 -53.08
CA VAL A 222 -7.73 4.32 -51.61
C VAL A 222 -7.13 5.58 -50.97
N GLN A 223 -6.06 6.12 -51.54
CA GLN A 223 -5.37 7.29 -50.99
C GLN A 223 -6.22 8.57 -51.09
N GLU A 224 -6.97 8.74 -52.19
CA GLU A 224 -7.70 9.97 -52.46
C GLU A 224 -9.17 9.94 -52.04
N ARG A 225 -9.84 8.79 -52.16
CA ARG A 225 -11.31 8.69 -52.05
C ARG A 225 -11.79 8.02 -50.78
N SER A 226 -11.02 7.09 -50.20
CA SER A 226 -11.51 6.28 -49.08
C SER A 226 -11.46 6.99 -47.73
N GLY A 227 -10.57 7.98 -47.56
CA GLY A 227 -10.28 8.62 -46.28
C GLY A 227 -9.69 7.68 -45.22
N LEU A 228 -9.30 6.46 -45.60
CA LEU A 228 -8.75 5.42 -44.72
C LEU A 228 -7.30 5.12 -45.09
N SER A 229 -6.48 4.76 -44.10
CA SER A 229 -5.12 4.30 -44.37
C SER A 229 -5.13 2.95 -45.09
N TYR A 230 -4.17 2.73 -45.99
CA TYR A 230 -4.06 1.47 -46.74
C TYR A 230 -3.99 0.23 -45.83
N GLY A 231 -3.32 0.32 -44.68
CA GLY A 231 -3.29 -0.74 -43.67
C GLY A 231 -4.65 -1.04 -43.05
N THR A 232 -5.48 -0.01 -42.83
CA THR A 232 -6.86 -0.17 -42.33
C THR A 232 -7.75 -0.84 -43.37
N VAL A 233 -7.64 -0.41 -44.64
CA VAL A 233 -8.35 -1.01 -45.77
C VAL A 233 -8.01 -2.50 -45.90
N LYS A 234 -6.72 -2.85 -45.90
CA LYS A 234 -6.26 -4.25 -45.96
C LYS A 234 -6.78 -5.08 -44.78
N ARG A 235 -6.80 -4.51 -43.58
CA ARG A 235 -7.34 -5.17 -42.38
C ARG A 235 -8.84 -5.44 -42.49
N TYR A 236 -9.63 -4.46 -42.95
CA TYR A 236 -11.08 -4.60 -43.08
C TYR A 236 -11.48 -5.57 -44.17
N MET A 237 -10.83 -5.53 -45.34
CA MET A 237 -11.06 -6.50 -46.41
C MET A 237 -10.76 -7.93 -45.93
N ARG A 238 -9.64 -8.14 -45.22
CA ARG A 238 -9.31 -9.46 -44.65
C ARG A 238 -10.34 -9.94 -43.62
N LEU A 239 -10.87 -9.03 -42.80
CA LEU A 239 -11.93 -9.37 -41.86
C LEU A 239 -13.24 -9.74 -42.56
N ALA A 240 -13.54 -9.10 -43.70
CA ALA A 240 -14.71 -9.40 -44.51
C ALA A 240 -14.57 -10.74 -45.24
N GLU A 241 -13.38 -11.05 -45.78
CA GLU A 241 -13.06 -12.35 -46.38
C GLU A 241 -13.22 -13.48 -45.35
N ALA A 242 -12.61 -13.33 -44.16
CA ALA A 242 -12.70 -14.32 -43.08
C ALA A 242 -14.08 -14.46 -42.42
N ALA A 243 -15.03 -13.55 -42.72
CA ALA A 243 -16.41 -13.61 -42.24
C ALA A 243 -17.40 -14.06 -43.32
N GLY A 244 -16.93 -14.31 -44.54
CA GLY A 244 -17.69 -14.87 -45.66
C GLY A 244 -17.38 -16.35 -45.94
N GLU A 245 -16.43 -16.93 -45.20
CA GLU A 245 -16.18 -18.38 -45.06
C GLU A 245 -16.99 -18.94 -43.89
#